data_AF-A0A7K8S9N1-F1
#
_entry.id   AF-A0A7K8S9N1-F1
#
_cell.length_a   1.000
_cell.length_b   1.000
_cell.length_c   1.000
_cell.angle_alpha   90.00
_cell.angle_beta   90.00
_cell.angle_gamma   90.00
#
_symmetry.space_group_name_H-M   'P 1'
#
loop_
_entity.id
_entity.type
_entity.pdbx_description
1 polymer ?
#
loop_
_entity_poly.entity_id
_entity_poly.type
_entity_poly.pdbx_seq_one_letter_code
_entity_poly.pdbx_strand_id
1 'polypeptide(L)'
;VLNAGLSTGALIAILACIVILLVIVVLFVTLKRQKKEPLIVFEEEDVRENIITYDDEGGGEEDTEAFDIATLQNPDGINGFIPRKDIKPEYQYLPRPGLRPAPNSVDVDDFINTRIQEADNDPTAPPYDSIQIYGYEGRGSVAGSLSSLESATTDSDLDYDYLQNWGPRFKKLADLYGSKDTFDD
;
A
#
# COMPACT_ATOMS: atom_id res chain seq x y z
N VAL A 1 -41.39 21.09 47.05
CA VAL A 1 -40.16 21.73 46.55
C VAL A 1 -39.04 20.69 46.63
N LEU A 2 -38.44 20.31 45.50
CA LEU A 2 -37.27 19.42 45.51
C LEU A 2 -36.04 20.31 45.79
N ASN A 3 -35.20 19.91 46.74
CA ASN A 3 -34.21 20.74 47.44
C ASN A 3 -32.94 21.14 46.65
N ALA A 4 -33.07 21.29 45.34
CA ALA A 4 -32.06 21.94 44.50
C ALA A 4 -32.83 22.74 43.44
N GLY A 5 -32.52 24.02 43.24
CA GLY A 5 -33.29 24.99 42.43
C GLY A 5 -33.33 24.72 40.92
N LEU A 6 -33.52 23.47 40.50
CA LEU A 6 -33.64 23.05 39.11
C LEU A 6 -35.11 22.96 38.70
N SER A 7 -35.47 23.68 37.63
CA SER A 7 -36.79 23.59 37.01
C SER A 7 -37.03 22.17 36.46
N THR A 8 -38.28 21.68 36.53
CA THR A 8 -38.69 20.40 35.95
C THR A 8 -38.30 20.27 34.47
N GLY A 9 -38.36 21.39 33.73
CA GLY A 9 -37.91 21.43 32.33
C GLY A 9 -36.41 21.19 32.17
N ALA A 10 -35.59 21.72 33.10
CA ALA A 10 -34.15 21.46 33.11
C ALA A 10 -33.84 20.00 33.44
N LEU A 11 -34.61 19.39 34.35
CA LEU A 11 -34.48 17.96 34.64
C LEU A 11 -34.76 17.09 33.41
N ILE A 12 -35.82 17.41 32.65
CA ILE A 12 -36.17 16.70 31.42
C ILE A 12 -35.07 16.87 30.36
N ALA A 13 -34.56 18.09 30.18
CA ALA A 13 -33.49 18.38 29.23
C ALA A 13 -32.19 17.63 29.57
N ILE A 14 -31.81 17.60 30.85
CA ILE A 14 -30.64 16.85 31.32
C ILE A 14 -30.82 15.35 31.10
N LEU A 15 -32.00 14.80 31.42
CA LEU A 15 -32.31 13.39 31.18
C LEU A 15 -32.21 13.04 29.69
N ALA A 16 -32.82 13.85 28.82
CA ALA A 16 -32.74 13.65 27.37
C ALA A 16 -31.30 13.72 26.86
N CYS A 17 -30.50 14.67 27.37
CA CYS A 17 -29.10 14.81 27.01
C CYS A 17 -28.27 13.58 27.41
N ILE A 18 -28.47 13.04 28.62
CA ILE A 18 -27.79 11.82 29.08
C ILE A 18 -28.16 10.64 28.18
N VAL A 19 -29.44 10.46 27.84
CA VAL A 19 -29.89 9.37 26.95
C VAL A 19 -29.24 9.47 25.57
N ILE A 20 -29.21 10.67 24.98
CA ILE A 20 -28.57 10.88 23.67
C ILE A 20 -27.07 10.58 23.72
N LEU A 21 -26.37 11.03 24.75
CA LEU A 21 -24.95 10.72 24.93
C LEU A 21 -24.69 9.22 25.08
N LEU A 22 -25.54 8.50 25.83
CA LEU A 22 -25.43 7.04 25.95
C LEU A 22 -25.62 6.34 24.60
N VAL A 23 -26.60 6.77 23.79
CA VAL A 23 -26.81 6.22 22.44
C VAL A 23 -25.58 6.45 21.55
N ILE A 24 -25.00 7.65 21.58
CA ILE A 24 -23.79 7.98 20.82
C ILE A 24 -22.60 7.13 21.27
N VAL A 25 -22.40 6.95 22.58
CA VAL A 25 -21.32 6.11 23.12
C VAL A 25 -21.51 4.65 22.71
N VAL A 26 -22.72 4.10 22.81
CA VAL A 26 -23.04 2.73 22.37
C VAL A 26 -22.77 2.59 20.88
N LEU A 27 -23.24 3.52 20.04
CA LEU A 27 -22.99 3.52 18.60
C LEU A 27 -21.48 3.58 18.30
N PHE A 28 -20.73 4.43 19.00
CA PHE A 28 -19.29 4.52 18.82
C PHE A 28 -18.57 3.23 19.23
N VAL A 29 -18.99 2.58 20.31
CA VAL A 29 -18.45 1.29 20.76
C VAL A 29 -18.80 0.16 19.79
N THR A 30 -20.03 0.10 19.26
CA THR A 30 -20.42 -0.91 18.27
C THR A 30 -19.68 -0.72 16.95
N LEU A 31 -19.55 0.53 16.47
CA LEU A 31 -18.76 0.84 15.28
C LEU A 31 -17.26 0.58 15.50
N LYS A 32 -16.70 0.87 16.68
CA LYS A 32 -15.31 0.52 17.01
C LYS A 32 -15.10 -0.99 17.18
N ARG A 33 -16.11 -1.72 17.67
CA ARG A 33 -16.08 -3.19 17.75
C ARG A 33 -16.16 -3.83 16.38
N GLN A 34 -16.91 -3.26 15.43
CA GLN A 34 -16.85 -3.73 14.04
C GLN A 34 -15.51 -3.45 13.36
N LYS A 35 -14.77 -2.41 13.78
CA LYS A 35 -13.38 -2.17 13.33
C LYS A 35 -12.32 -2.94 14.11
N LYS A 36 -12.73 -3.67 15.15
CA LYS A 36 -11.88 -4.56 15.94
C LYS A 36 -12.52 -5.94 15.91
N GLU A 37 -12.44 -6.59 14.76
CA GLU A 37 -12.72 -8.02 14.71
C GLU A 37 -11.89 -8.72 15.81
N PRO A 38 -12.47 -9.72 16.49
CA PRO A 38 -11.73 -10.62 17.36
C PRO A 38 -10.93 -11.57 16.47
N LEU A 39 -9.89 -11.07 15.81
CA LEU A 39 -8.93 -11.85 15.04
C LEU A 39 -7.93 -12.55 15.98
N ILE A 40 -8.42 -13.23 17.00
CA ILE A 40 -7.64 -14.05 17.93
C ILE A 40 -8.64 -14.69 18.88
N VAL A 41 -9.07 -15.94 18.62
CA VAL A 41 -9.59 -16.93 19.59
C VAL A 41 -10.09 -18.21 18.88
N PHE A 42 -10.30 -18.22 17.56
CA PHE A 42 -10.76 -19.43 16.85
C PHE A 42 -9.67 -20.23 16.10
N GLU A 43 -8.39 -19.91 16.22
CA GLU A 43 -7.34 -20.51 15.36
C GLU A 43 -6.60 -21.74 15.93
N GLU A 44 -6.84 -22.19 17.18
CA GLU A 44 -6.00 -23.26 17.75
C GLU A 44 -6.58 -24.69 17.72
N GLU A 45 -7.82 -24.92 17.27
CA GLU A 45 -8.42 -26.27 17.31
C GLU A 45 -8.73 -26.97 15.97
N ASP A 46 -8.66 -26.29 14.80
CA ASP A 46 -9.17 -26.88 13.54
C ASP A 46 -8.13 -27.09 12.40
N VAL A 47 -6.82 -26.97 12.65
CA VAL A 47 -5.81 -27.05 11.57
C VAL A 47 -5.26 -28.46 11.30
N ARG A 48 -5.84 -29.53 11.87
CA ARG A 48 -5.28 -30.89 11.77
C ARG A 48 -5.98 -31.86 10.80
N GLU A 49 -6.91 -31.40 9.97
CA GLU A 49 -7.70 -32.34 9.15
C GLU A 49 -7.52 -32.23 7.63
N ASN A 50 -6.65 -31.36 7.12
CA ASN A 50 -6.44 -31.22 5.67
C ASN A 50 -5.02 -31.59 5.22
N ILE A 51 -4.49 -32.72 5.67
CA ILE A 51 -3.30 -33.34 5.05
C ILE A 51 -3.82 -34.27 3.96
N ILE A 52 -4.08 -33.71 2.79
CA ILE A 52 -4.31 -34.46 1.54
C ILE A 52 -2.93 -34.80 0.99
N THR A 53 -2.61 -36.08 0.87
CA THR A 53 -1.36 -36.53 0.26
C THR A 53 -1.43 -36.26 -1.24
N TYR A 54 -0.76 -35.21 -1.70
CA TYR A 54 -0.53 -34.98 -3.11
C TYR A 54 0.49 -36.01 -3.61
N ASP A 55 -0.01 -37.11 -4.15
CA ASP A 55 0.74 -38.04 -4.98
C ASP A 55 0.06 -38.16 -6.35
N ASP A 56 -0.22 -37.01 -6.97
CA ASP A 56 -0.42 -36.96 -8.40
C ASP A 56 0.23 -35.73 -9.01
N GLU A 57 0.75 -35.99 -10.18
CA GLU A 57 1.56 -35.13 -10.99
C GLU A 57 0.64 -34.13 -11.71
N GLY A 58 0.85 -32.84 -11.46
CA GLY A 58 0.40 -31.77 -12.34
C GLY A 58 -0.98 -31.19 -12.03
N GLY A 59 -1.03 -30.27 -11.06
CA GLY A 59 -2.01 -29.18 -11.06
C GLY A 59 -1.64 -28.19 -12.16
N GLY A 60 -2.05 -28.49 -13.39
CA GLY A 60 -1.87 -27.61 -14.54
C GLY A 60 -2.37 -26.20 -14.24
N GLU A 61 -1.66 -25.22 -14.79
CA GLU A 61 -1.94 -23.78 -14.76
C GLU A 61 -3.33 -23.33 -15.29
N GLU A 62 -4.22 -24.28 -15.62
CA GLU A 62 -5.58 -24.03 -16.13
C GLU A 62 -6.53 -23.41 -15.08
N ASP A 63 -6.26 -23.57 -13.78
CA ASP A 63 -7.10 -22.97 -12.71
C ASP A 63 -6.76 -21.48 -12.44
N THR A 64 -5.79 -20.89 -13.14
CA THR A 64 -5.36 -19.51 -12.89
C THR A 64 -6.43 -18.47 -13.25
N GLU A 65 -7.40 -18.83 -14.10
CA GLU A 65 -8.55 -17.98 -14.45
C GLU A 65 -9.68 -18.00 -13.39
N ALA A 66 -9.69 -19.00 -12.49
CA ALA A 66 -10.76 -19.17 -11.51
C ALA A 66 -10.62 -18.26 -10.27
N PHE A 67 -9.46 -17.63 -10.08
CA PHE A 67 -9.16 -16.80 -8.91
C PHE A 67 -9.16 -15.30 -9.25
N ASP A 68 -10.28 -14.63 -8.95
CA ASP A 68 -10.35 -13.16 -9.02
C ASP A 68 -9.70 -12.52 -7.77
N ILE A 69 -8.44 -12.10 -7.92
CA ILE A 69 -7.70 -11.39 -6.86
C ILE A 69 -8.35 -10.06 -6.45
N ALA A 70 -9.30 -9.52 -7.23
CA ALA A 70 -10.07 -8.33 -6.85
C ALA A 70 -10.87 -8.54 -5.57
N THR A 71 -11.26 -9.78 -5.27
CA THR A 71 -11.99 -10.13 -4.05
C THR A 71 -11.16 -9.96 -2.77
N LEU A 72 -9.83 -9.98 -2.88
CA LEU A 72 -8.91 -9.82 -1.75
C LEU A 72 -8.48 -8.36 -1.52
N GLN A 73 -8.86 -7.42 -2.40
CA GLN A 73 -8.38 -6.04 -2.35
C GLN A 73 -9.42 -5.10 -1.71
N ASN A 74 -8.94 -4.27 -0.77
CA ASN A 74 -9.78 -3.40 0.05
C ASN A 74 -10.64 -2.44 -0.82
N PRO A 75 -11.98 -2.42 -0.66
CA PRO A 75 -12.89 -1.62 -1.50
C PRO A 75 -12.70 -0.09 -1.37
N ASP A 76 -11.99 0.37 -0.34
CA ASP A 76 -11.64 1.80 -0.17
C ASP A 76 -10.42 2.25 -1.00
N GLY A 77 -9.88 1.38 -1.87
CA GLY A 77 -8.85 1.74 -2.83
C GLY A 77 -9.40 2.70 -3.88
N ILE A 78 -8.87 3.92 -3.95
CA ILE A 78 -9.33 5.03 -4.81
C ILE A 78 -9.21 4.67 -6.32
N ASN A 79 -8.49 3.60 -6.65
CA ASN A 79 -8.35 3.10 -8.00
C ASN A 79 -9.22 1.86 -8.17
N GLY A 80 -10.31 1.99 -8.92
CA GLY A 80 -11.09 0.84 -9.38
C GLY A 80 -10.16 -0.17 -10.05
N PHE A 81 -10.33 -1.44 -9.69
CA PHE A 81 -9.52 -2.54 -10.20
C PHE A 81 -9.58 -2.60 -11.73
N ILE A 82 -8.41 -2.63 -12.38
CA ILE A 82 -8.32 -3.00 -13.79
C ILE A 82 -7.93 -4.47 -13.83
N PRO A 83 -8.81 -5.36 -14.32
CA PRO A 83 -8.53 -6.79 -14.37
C PRO A 83 -7.31 -7.08 -15.23
N ARG A 84 -6.58 -8.13 -14.82
CA ARG A 84 -5.50 -8.70 -15.62
C ARG A 84 -6.04 -8.96 -17.02
N LYS A 85 -5.34 -8.45 -18.02
CA LYS A 85 -5.75 -8.56 -19.42
C LYS A 85 -4.71 -9.33 -20.19
N ASP A 86 -5.13 -10.46 -20.74
CA ASP A 86 -4.31 -11.24 -21.65
C ASP A 86 -4.13 -10.50 -22.98
N ILE A 87 -2.89 -10.45 -23.42
CA ILE A 87 -2.46 -9.93 -24.70
C ILE A 87 -2.30 -11.13 -25.62
N LYS A 88 -3.25 -11.30 -26.52
CA LYS A 88 -3.03 -12.21 -27.63
C LYS A 88 -1.94 -11.61 -28.52
N PRO A 89 -0.92 -12.40 -28.91
CA PRO A 89 0.13 -11.88 -29.75
C PRO A 89 -0.46 -11.33 -31.05
N GLU A 90 -0.20 -10.05 -31.33
CA GLU A 90 -0.72 -9.33 -32.49
C GLU A 90 0.08 -9.71 -33.76
N TYR A 91 0.25 -11.01 -33.99
CA TYR A 91 0.69 -11.48 -35.29
C TYR A 91 -0.50 -11.32 -36.23
N GLN A 92 -0.45 -10.22 -36.99
CA GLN A 92 -1.23 -9.99 -38.19
C GLN A 92 -1.62 -11.32 -38.82
N TYR A 93 -2.92 -11.52 -38.98
CA TYR A 93 -3.59 -12.58 -39.72
C TYR A 93 -2.83 -12.97 -40.99
N LEU A 94 -1.73 -13.69 -40.86
CA LEU A 94 -1.11 -14.40 -41.96
C LEU A 94 -2.14 -15.49 -42.24
N PRO A 95 -2.75 -15.49 -43.44
CA PRO A 95 -3.69 -16.54 -43.79
C PRO A 95 -2.94 -17.84 -43.57
N ARG A 96 -3.39 -18.64 -42.59
CA ARG A 96 -2.89 -20.01 -42.38
C ARG A 96 -2.79 -20.61 -43.78
N PRO A 97 -1.60 -20.98 -44.29
CA PRO A 97 -1.46 -21.44 -45.65
C PRO A 97 -2.50 -22.53 -45.86
N GLY A 98 -3.49 -22.19 -46.69
CA GLY A 98 -4.72 -22.96 -46.80
C GLY A 98 -4.36 -24.42 -47.01
N LEU A 99 -5.10 -25.28 -46.29
CA LEU A 99 -5.08 -26.73 -46.39
C LEU A 99 -4.70 -27.16 -47.82
N ARG A 100 -3.43 -27.49 -48.06
CA ARG A 100 -3.02 -27.99 -49.37
C ARG A 100 -3.78 -29.30 -49.59
N PRO A 101 -4.55 -29.46 -50.67
CA PRO A 101 -5.22 -30.72 -50.95
C PRO A 101 -4.14 -31.81 -51.00
N ALA A 102 -4.26 -32.79 -50.10
CA ALA A 102 -3.35 -33.92 -50.09
C ALA A 102 -3.47 -34.64 -51.45
N PRO A 103 -2.38 -34.83 -52.20
CA PRO A 103 -2.41 -35.69 -53.38
C PRO A 103 -2.81 -37.12 -52.94
N ASN A 104 -3.49 -37.87 -53.80
CA ASN A 104 -4.17 -39.14 -53.46
C ASN A 104 -3.26 -40.33 -53.03
N SER A 105 -2.04 -40.07 -52.56
CA SER A 105 -1.06 -41.07 -52.11
C SER A 105 -0.09 -40.51 -51.05
N VAL A 106 -0.58 -39.77 -50.05
CA VAL A 106 0.27 -39.30 -48.94
C VAL A 106 0.41 -40.41 -47.91
N ASP A 107 1.64 -40.66 -47.48
CA ASP A 107 1.92 -41.46 -46.28
C ASP A 107 1.26 -40.79 -45.07
N VAL A 108 0.29 -41.48 -44.48
CA VAL A 108 -0.56 -40.95 -43.40
C VAL A 108 0.29 -40.66 -42.17
N ASP A 109 1.33 -41.46 -41.92
CA ASP A 109 2.21 -41.29 -40.78
C ASP A 109 3.02 -40.00 -40.91
N ASP A 110 3.60 -39.74 -42.08
CA ASP A 110 4.32 -38.49 -42.37
C ASP A 110 3.40 -37.26 -42.31
N PHE A 111 2.17 -37.39 -42.81
CA PHE A 111 1.18 -36.31 -42.73
C PHE A 111 0.84 -35.96 -41.28
N ILE A 112 0.56 -36.97 -40.46
CA ILE A 112 0.23 -36.79 -39.04
C ILE A 112 1.42 -36.19 -38.31
N ASN A 113 2.63 -36.72 -38.50
CA ASN A 113 3.85 -36.20 -37.87
C ASN A 113 4.10 -34.73 -38.24
N THR A 114 3.88 -34.36 -39.51
CA THR A 114 4.00 -32.98 -39.97
C THR A 114 2.97 -32.08 -39.28
N ARG A 115 1.72 -32.51 -39.16
CA ARG A 115 0.65 -31.74 -38.51
C ARG A 115 0.85 -31.59 -37.01
N ILE A 116 1.36 -32.62 -36.34
CA ILE A 116 1.71 -32.57 -34.92
C ILE A 116 2.82 -31.54 -34.71
N GLN A 117 3.90 -31.61 -35.49
CA GLN A 117 4.97 -30.62 -35.39
C GLN A 117 4.48 -29.19 -35.69
N GLU A 118 3.57 -29.00 -36.65
CA GLU A 118 2.97 -27.68 -36.90
C GLU A 118 2.13 -27.18 -35.71
N ALA A 119 1.40 -28.07 -35.03
CA ALA A 119 0.58 -27.73 -33.87
C ALA A 119 1.42 -27.44 -32.62
N ASP A 120 2.44 -28.26 -32.35
CA ASP A 120 3.32 -28.13 -31.18
C ASP A 120 4.18 -26.85 -31.24
N ASN A 121 4.44 -26.33 -32.44
CA ASN A 121 5.22 -25.11 -32.64
C ASN A 121 4.33 -23.87 -32.90
N ASP A 122 3.03 -23.92 -32.62
CA ASP A 122 2.13 -22.78 -32.82
C ASP A 122 2.34 -21.71 -31.72
N PRO A 123 2.90 -20.53 -32.04
CA PRO A 123 3.14 -19.48 -31.05
C PRO A 123 1.86 -18.73 -30.63
N THR A 124 0.72 -19.04 -31.25
CA THR A 124 -0.59 -18.47 -30.90
C THR A 124 -1.36 -19.33 -29.92
N ALA A 125 -0.83 -20.50 -29.58
CA ALA A 125 -1.33 -21.33 -28.50
C ALA A 125 -1.08 -20.64 -27.14
N PRO A 126 -1.98 -20.80 -26.16
CA PRO A 126 -1.75 -20.37 -24.79
C PRO A 126 -0.52 -21.04 -24.14
N PRO A 127 0.05 -20.48 -23.05
CA PRO A 127 -0.43 -19.31 -22.30
C PRO A 127 -0.11 -17.98 -23.01
N TYR A 128 -1.01 -17.00 -22.84
CA TYR A 128 -0.79 -15.65 -23.36
C TYR A 128 -0.05 -14.77 -22.35
N ASP A 129 0.72 -13.81 -22.85
CA ASP A 129 1.25 -12.73 -22.02
C ASP A 129 0.08 -11.92 -21.44
N SER A 130 0.27 -11.33 -20.26
CA SER A 130 -0.79 -10.57 -19.60
C SER A 130 -0.25 -9.29 -18.99
N ILE A 131 -1.01 -8.20 -19.04
CA ILE A 131 -0.67 -6.95 -18.36
C ILE A 131 -1.42 -6.84 -17.04
N GLN A 132 -0.67 -6.45 -16.01
CA GLN A 132 -1.22 -5.92 -14.76
C GLN A 132 -0.96 -4.42 -14.68
N ILE A 133 -2.02 -3.63 -14.50
CA ILE A 133 -1.90 -2.17 -14.36
C ILE A 133 -1.83 -1.82 -12.88
N TYR A 134 -0.75 -1.13 -12.47
CA TYR A 134 -0.57 -0.60 -11.13
C TYR A 134 -0.75 0.92 -11.14
N GLY A 135 -1.43 1.45 -10.12
CA GLY A 135 -1.71 2.89 -10.01
C GLY A 135 -1.69 3.43 -8.59
N TYR A 136 -1.10 2.72 -7.62
CA TYR A 136 -1.12 3.14 -6.22
C TYR A 136 -0.22 4.37 -6.00
N GLU A 137 -0.83 5.51 -5.73
CA GLU A 137 -0.15 6.80 -5.52
C GLU A 137 0.37 6.98 -4.08
N GLY A 138 -0.04 6.10 -3.15
CA GLY A 138 0.19 6.31 -1.73
C GLY A 138 -1.00 6.96 -1.04
N ARG A 139 -0.80 7.36 0.22
CA ARG A 139 -1.86 7.88 1.11
C ARG A 139 -1.68 9.35 1.49
N GLY A 140 -0.77 10.07 0.82
CA GLY A 140 -0.50 11.48 1.12
C GLY A 140 -0.02 11.69 2.56
N SER A 141 0.86 10.82 3.06
CA SER A 141 1.41 10.98 4.41
C SER A 141 2.22 12.28 4.51
N VAL A 142 1.99 13.04 5.58
CA VAL A 142 2.78 14.24 5.86
C VAL A 142 4.24 13.82 6.02
N ALA A 143 5.16 14.51 5.34
CA ALA A 143 6.59 14.30 5.55
C ALA A 143 6.89 14.54 7.04
N GLY A 144 7.64 13.63 7.67
CA GLY A 144 8.03 13.79 9.06
C GLY A 144 8.75 15.12 9.32
N SER A 145 8.92 15.47 10.60
CA SER A 145 9.65 16.69 10.97
C SER A 145 11.04 16.70 10.33
N LEU A 146 11.25 17.65 9.42
CA LEU A 146 12.55 17.87 8.79
C LEU A 146 13.44 18.67 9.73
N SER A 147 14.74 18.40 9.72
CA SER A 147 15.72 19.18 10.47
C SER A 147 15.67 20.66 10.06
N SER A 148 15.69 21.55 11.05
CA SER A 148 15.80 22.99 10.80
C SER A 148 17.19 23.33 10.26
N LEU A 149 17.25 24.19 9.24
CA LEU A 149 18.50 24.61 8.59
C LEU A 149 19.50 25.28 9.55
N GLU A 150 18.98 25.95 10.59
CA GLU A 150 19.76 26.73 11.55
C GLU A 150 20.52 25.88 12.59
N SER A 151 20.23 24.58 12.69
CA SER A 151 20.93 23.68 13.60
C SER A 151 22.41 23.47 13.24
N ALA A 152 22.84 23.86 12.04
CA ALA A 152 24.22 23.72 11.58
C ALA A 152 25.09 24.96 11.85
N THR A 153 24.50 26.11 12.22
CA THR A 153 25.23 27.40 12.28
C THR A 153 25.50 27.89 13.69
N THR A 154 24.91 27.28 14.72
CA THR A 154 25.03 27.73 16.12
C THR A 154 26.30 27.28 16.85
N ASP A 155 27.20 26.56 16.19
CA ASP A 155 28.47 26.10 16.79
C ASP A 155 29.65 27.02 16.45
N SER A 156 29.38 28.27 16.05
CA SER A 156 30.41 29.29 16.04
C SER A 156 30.68 29.68 17.48
N ASP A 157 31.76 29.14 18.04
CA ASP A 157 32.36 29.57 19.30
C ASP A 157 32.26 31.09 19.43
N LEU A 158 31.75 31.56 20.57
CA LEU A 158 31.49 32.98 20.89
C LEU A 158 32.81 33.77 21.06
N ASP A 159 33.74 33.61 20.14
CA ASP A 159 35.00 34.35 20.07
C ASP A 159 34.77 35.66 19.32
N TYR A 160 34.93 36.76 20.05
CA TYR A 160 34.75 38.12 19.55
C TYR A 160 36.06 38.90 19.46
N ASP A 161 37.22 38.24 19.46
CA ASP A 161 38.53 38.90 19.47
C ASP A 161 38.76 39.77 18.24
N TYR A 162 38.10 39.48 17.11
CA TYR A 162 38.10 40.33 15.92
C TYR A 162 37.58 41.76 16.15
N LEU A 163 36.77 42.00 17.20
CA LEU A 163 36.27 43.33 17.53
C LEU A 163 37.40 44.31 17.91
N GLN A 164 38.53 43.79 18.39
CA GLN A 164 39.69 44.62 18.75
C GLN A 164 40.25 45.35 17.53
N ASN A 165 40.13 44.77 16.33
CA ASN A 165 40.69 45.31 15.09
C ASN A 165 39.71 46.20 14.29
N TRP A 166 38.44 46.33 14.71
CA TRP A 166 37.42 47.11 13.96
C TRP A 166 37.49 48.63 14.19
N GLY A 167 38.40 49.09 15.05
CA GLY A 167 38.69 50.50 15.27
C GLY A 167 37.83 51.19 16.35
N PRO A 168 37.98 52.50 16.53
CA PRO A 168 37.59 53.21 17.77
C PRO A 168 36.08 53.20 18.04
N ARG A 169 35.24 53.07 17.02
CA ARG A 169 33.78 52.99 17.18
C ARG A 169 33.33 51.69 17.85
N PHE A 170 34.11 50.62 17.72
CA PHE A 170 33.81 49.30 18.27
C PHE A 170 34.55 49.00 19.57
N LYS A 171 35.38 49.95 20.05
CA LYS A 171 36.17 49.80 21.28
C LYS A 171 35.33 49.36 22.48
N LYS A 172 34.16 49.97 22.68
CA LYS A 172 33.27 49.60 23.79
C LYS A 172 32.75 48.16 23.69
N LEU A 173 32.54 47.65 22.48
CA LEU A 173 32.12 46.26 22.27
C LEU A 173 33.30 45.30 22.46
N ALA A 174 34.49 45.67 21.98
CA ALA A 174 35.72 44.92 22.22
C ALA A 174 36.05 44.83 23.72
N ASP A 175 35.85 45.91 24.48
CA ASP A 175 36.06 45.92 25.94
C ASP A 175 35.06 45.02 26.71
N LEU A 176 33.87 44.79 26.13
CA LEU A 176 32.79 44.00 26.72
C LEU A 176 32.85 42.51 26.34
N TYR A 177 33.24 42.20 25.11
CA TYR A 177 33.17 40.84 24.54
C TYR A 177 34.51 40.25 24.11
N GLY A 178 35.57 41.05 23.98
CA GLY A 178 36.91 40.53 23.71
C GLY A 178 37.44 39.76 24.92
N SER A 179 38.23 38.72 24.65
CA SER A 179 38.87 37.91 25.68
C SER A 179 39.70 38.81 26.60
N LYS A 180 39.24 39.01 27.83
CA LYS A 180 40.10 39.56 28.88
C LYS A 180 41.10 38.47 29.21
N ASP A 181 42.30 38.60 28.65
CA ASP A 181 43.51 37.96 29.16
C ASP A 181 43.56 38.23 30.67
N THR A 182 43.08 37.28 31.48
CA THR A 182 43.34 37.23 32.91
C THR A 182 44.78 36.79 33.09
N PHE A 183 45.71 37.70 32.80
CA PHE A 183 47.05 37.67 33.34
C PHE A 183 47.11 38.76 34.39
N ASP A 184 47.20 38.35 35.64
CA ASP A 184 48.38 38.65 36.45
C ASP A 184 48.33 37.84 37.76
N ASP A 185 49.51 37.30 38.10
CA ASP A 185 49.91 36.70 39.38
C ASP A 185 49.70 37.64 40.58
#